data_AF-A0A2W4L0G5-F1
#
_entry.id   AF-A0A2W4L0G5-F1
#
_cell.length_a   1.000
_cell.length_b   1.000
_cell.length_c   1.000
_cell.angle_alpha   90.00
_cell.angle_beta   90.00
_cell.angle_gamma   90.00
#
_symmetry.space_group_name_H-M   'P 1'
#
loop_
_entity.id
_entity.type
_entity.pdbx_description
1 polymer ?
#
loop_
_entity_poly.entity_id
_entity_poly.type
_entity_poly.pdbx_seq_one_letter_code
_entity_poly.pdbx_strand_id
1 'polypeptide(L)'
;MLEGGEVLFVIDSVGRVVDDDHEPVALLLPDGRLVGTNERFLGYVGVSNAAPPWSDYAWVAVRPDGSVMHFGADGEREPGGRWHGCEGAALRTCTLVTHLLASERARAPGAGFSFGVGVGIGVGF
;
A
#
# COMPACT_ATOMS: atom_id res chain seq x y z
N MET A 1 -2.17 -14.07 1.54
CA MET A 1 -2.20 -13.59 0.13
C MET A 1 -0.94 -14.10 -0.54
N LEU A 2 -1.03 -14.60 -1.78
CA LEU A 2 0.08 -15.28 -2.46
C LEU A 2 0.64 -14.41 -3.61
N GLU A 3 1.96 -14.19 -3.67
CA GLU A 3 2.67 -13.73 -4.88
C GLU A 3 3.55 -14.89 -5.35
N GLY A 4 3.42 -15.34 -6.61
CA GLY A 4 4.21 -16.47 -7.12
C GLY A 4 3.98 -17.83 -6.42
N GLY A 5 3.01 -17.92 -5.50
CA GLY A 5 2.77 -19.12 -4.67
C GLY A 5 3.27 -19.00 -3.23
N GLU A 6 3.93 -17.90 -2.86
CA GLU A 6 4.43 -17.62 -1.51
C GLU A 6 3.51 -16.67 -0.76
N VAL A 7 3.22 -16.96 0.52
CA VAL A 7 2.39 -16.10 1.37
C VAL A 7 3.18 -14.84 1.68
N LEU A 8 2.72 -13.68 1.20
CA LEU A 8 3.34 -12.40 1.55
C LEU A 8 2.75 -11.80 2.83
N PHE A 9 1.42 -11.81 2.93
CA PHE A 9 0.71 -11.26 4.08
C PHE A 9 -0.51 -12.09 4.45
N VAL A 10 -0.80 -12.16 5.74
CA VAL A 10 -2.08 -12.59 6.28
C VAL A 10 -2.79 -11.38 6.86
N ILE A 11 -4.05 -11.19 6.45
CA ILE A 11 -4.90 -10.08 6.91
C ILE A 11 -6.09 -10.70 7.64
N ASP A 12 -6.28 -10.31 8.90
CA ASP A 12 -7.43 -10.76 9.68
C ASP A 12 -8.67 -9.85 9.51
N SER A 13 -9.79 -10.27 10.11
CA SER A 13 -11.06 -9.54 10.03
C SER A 13 -11.07 -8.20 10.76
N VAL A 14 -10.09 -7.94 11.64
CA VAL A 14 -9.96 -6.68 12.37
C VAL A 14 -8.94 -5.73 11.73
N GLY A 15 -8.36 -6.11 10.58
CA GLY A 15 -7.46 -5.29 9.79
C GLY A 15 -5.99 -5.40 10.20
N ARG A 16 -5.61 -6.38 11.02
CA ARG A 16 -4.20 -6.66 11.32
C ARG A 16 -3.57 -7.33 10.12
N VAL A 17 -2.36 -6.91 9.81
CA VAL A 17 -1.51 -7.43 8.77
C VAL A 17 -0.30 -8.04 9.43
N VAL A 18 -0.08 -9.33 9.19
CA VAL A 18 1.13 -10.05 9.59
C VAL A 18 1.83 -10.59 8.34
N ASP A 19 3.13 -10.79 8.42
CA ASP A 19 3.91 -11.48 7.39
C ASP A 19 3.72 -13.01 7.46
N ASP A 20 4.55 -13.76 6.74
CA ASP A 20 4.55 -15.22 6.73
C ASP A 20 5.01 -15.85 8.05
N ASP A 21 5.93 -15.20 8.76
CA ASP A 21 6.38 -15.57 10.10
C ASP A 21 5.38 -15.20 11.20
N HIS A 22 4.23 -14.62 10.84
CA HIS A 22 3.19 -14.12 11.74
C HIS A 22 3.66 -12.94 12.62
N GLU A 23 4.71 -12.22 12.21
CA GLU A 23 5.11 -10.99 12.86
C GLU A 23 4.19 -9.83 12.43
N PRO A 24 3.82 -8.93 13.35
CA PRO A 24 2.94 -7.80 13.03
C PRO A 24 3.65 -6.81 12.11
N VAL A 25 3.02 -6.51 10.97
CA VAL A 25 3.52 -5.53 9.98
C VAL A 25 2.75 -4.22 10.09
N ALA A 26 1.42 -4.30 10.13
CA ALA A 26 0.55 -3.12 10.16
C ALA A 26 -0.85 -3.41 10.74
N LEU A 27 -1.58 -2.35 11.06
CA LEU A 27 -2.97 -2.36 11.48
C LEU A 27 -3.74 -1.30 10.68
N LEU A 28 -4.76 -1.74 9.96
CA LEU A 28 -5.73 -0.86 9.32
C LEU A 28 -6.81 -0.46 10.33
N LEU A 29 -6.81 0.81 10.71
CA LEU A 29 -7.81 1.37 11.62
C LEU A 29 -9.15 1.57 10.91
N PRO A 30 -10.28 1.61 11.66
CA PRO A 30 -11.62 1.80 11.08
C PRO A 30 -11.76 3.09 10.25
N ASP A 31 -11.05 4.14 10.64
CA ASP A 31 -11.00 5.44 9.95
C ASP A 31 -10.16 5.44 8.67
N GLY A 32 -9.58 4.28 8.31
CA GLY A 32 -8.77 4.12 7.11
C GLY A 32 -7.29 4.45 7.28
N ARG A 33 -6.83 4.86 8.47
CA ARG A 33 -5.40 5.01 8.72
C ARG A 33 -4.73 3.64 8.78
N LEU A 34 -3.63 3.49 8.06
CA LEU A 34 -2.75 2.34 8.16
C LEU A 34 -1.57 2.70 9.07
N VAL A 35 -1.38 1.91 10.12
CA VAL A 35 -0.33 2.15 11.14
C VAL A 35 0.57 0.93 11.19
N GLY A 36 1.87 1.13 11.03
CA GLY A 36 2.89 0.10 11.13
C GLY A 36 3.30 -0.18 12.57
N THR A 37 4.29 -1.06 12.74
CA THR A 37 4.97 -1.23 14.03
C THR A 37 5.58 0.09 14.51
N ASN A 38 5.64 0.28 15.84
CA ASN A 38 6.08 1.52 16.49
C ASN A 38 5.23 2.75 16.17
N GLU A 39 3.91 2.56 15.95
CA GLU A 39 2.94 3.63 15.70
C GLU A 39 3.28 4.48 14.45
N ARG A 40 4.11 3.96 13.55
CA ARG A 40 4.50 4.65 12.34
C ARG A 40 3.30 4.78 11.41
N PHE A 41 2.93 6.00 11.05
CA PHE A 41 1.90 6.24 10.05
C PHE A 41 2.36 5.75 8.67
N LEU A 42 1.56 4.89 8.04
CA LEU A 42 1.83 4.28 6.73
C LEU A 42 0.96 4.83 5.61
N GLY A 43 0.01 5.71 5.92
CA GLY A 43 -0.88 6.33 4.94
C GLY A 43 -2.35 6.00 5.18
N TYR A 44 -3.16 6.28 4.17
CA TYR A 44 -4.60 6.06 4.20
C TYR A 44 -5.00 4.98 3.20
N VAL A 45 -5.92 4.11 3.62
CA VAL A 45 -6.52 3.05 2.80
C VAL A 45 -8.03 3.19 2.84
N GLY A 46 -8.56 3.69 1.72
CA GLY A 46 -9.98 3.69 1.40
C GLY A 46 -10.44 2.34 0.83
N VAL A 47 -11.67 2.28 0.35
CA VAL A 47 -12.23 1.06 -0.25
C VAL A 47 -11.53 0.74 -1.57
N SER A 48 -11.36 1.73 -2.44
CA SER A 48 -10.84 1.56 -3.81
C SER A 48 -9.58 2.38 -4.10
N ASN A 49 -9.05 3.10 -3.12
CA ASN A 49 -7.86 3.94 -3.28
C ASN A 49 -7.03 3.99 -1.99
N ALA A 50 -5.76 4.32 -2.15
CA ALA A 50 -4.85 4.50 -1.03
C ALA A 50 -3.87 5.64 -1.29
N ALA A 51 -3.42 6.28 -0.23
CA ALA A 51 -2.47 7.38 -0.25
C ALA A 51 -1.30 7.08 0.70
N PRO A 52 -0.05 7.44 0.33
CA PRO A 52 1.13 7.26 1.18
C PRO A 52 1.14 8.28 2.33
N PRO A 53 1.98 8.12 3.36
CA PRO A 53 1.92 8.96 4.56
C PRO A 53 2.37 10.40 4.36
N TRP A 54 2.99 10.72 3.21
CA TRP A 54 3.48 12.04 2.85
C TRP A 54 2.62 12.76 1.78
N SER A 55 1.49 12.18 1.37
CA SER A 55 0.64 12.75 0.32
C SER A 55 -0.83 12.60 0.69
N ASP A 56 -1.60 13.66 0.42
CA ASP A 56 -3.06 13.63 0.49
C ASP A 56 -3.69 13.05 -0.79
N TYR A 57 -2.89 12.85 -1.84
CA TYR A 57 -3.33 12.30 -3.11
C TYR A 57 -3.14 10.78 -3.17
N ALA A 58 -4.12 10.10 -3.78
CA ALA A 58 -4.04 8.67 -4.01
C ALA A 58 -2.88 8.35 -4.95
N TRP A 59 -2.01 7.43 -4.56
CA TRP A 59 -0.94 6.90 -5.41
C TRP A 59 -1.29 5.54 -6.04
N VAL A 60 -2.41 4.95 -5.60
CA VAL A 60 -2.94 3.66 -6.05
C VAL A 60 -4.47 3.71 -6.02
N ALA A 61 -5.10 3.13 -7.04
CA ALA A 61 -6.50 2.78 -7.05
C ALA A 61 -6.70 1.33 -7.52
N VAL A 62 -7.66 0.65 -6.90
CA VAL A 62 -8.12 -0.69 -7.27
C VAL A 62 -9.60 -0.59 -7.66
N ARG A 63 -9.91 -1.01 -8.87
CA ARG A 63 -11.28 -1.03 -9.38
C ARG A 63 -12.02 -2.31 -8.94
N PRO A 64 -13.37 -2.33 -8.95
CA PRO A 64 -14.13 -3.52 -8.59
C PRO A 64 -13.84 -4.76 -9.46
N ASP A 65 -13.38 -4.56 -10.70
CA ASP A 65 -12.91 -5.64 -11.60
C ASP A 65 -11.47 -6.11 -11.28
N GLY A 66 -10.91 -5.64 -10.16
CA GLY A 66 -9.57 -5.93 -9.69
C GLY A 66 -8.45 -5.17 -10.40
N SER A 67 -8.75 -4.36 -11.41
CA SER A 67 -7.73 -3.62 -12.16
C SER A 67 -7.06 -2.57 -11.27
N VAL A 68 -5.72 -2.54 -11.28
CA VAL A 68 -4.88 -1.65 -10.46
C VAL A 68 -4.35 -0.50 -11.30
N MET A 69 -4.40 0.71 -10.75
CA MET A 69 -3.79 1.91 -11.31
C MET A 69 -2.86 2.55 -10.29
N HIS A 70 -1.64 2.88 -10.70
CA HIS A 70 -0.71 3.71 -9.94
C HIS A 70 -0.81 5.15 -10.42
N PHE A 71 -0.61 6.09 -9.49
CA PHE A 71 -0.55 7.52 -9.78
C PHE A 71 0.82 8.06 -9.40
N GLY A 72 1.47 8.72 -10.37
CA GLY A 72 2.68 9.49 -10.19
C GLY A 72 2.44 10.77 -9.38
N ALA A 73 3.52 11.40 -8.93
CA ALA A 73 3.45 12.66 -8.18
C ALA A 73 2.88 13.83 -9.01
N ASP A 74 2.99 13.74 -10.34
CA ASP A 74 2.44 14.66 -11.33
C ASP A 74 1.02 14.27 -11.83
N GLY A 75 0.47 13.17 -11.29
CA GLY A 75 -0.82 12.63 -11.72
C GLY A 75 -0.76 11.74 -12.94
N GLU A 76 0.44 11.38 -13.44
CA GLU A 76 0.61 10.33 -14.44
C GLU A 76 -0.01 9.02 -13.95
N ARG A 77 -0.54 8.23 -14.90
CA ARG A 77 -1.32 7.03 -14.60
C ARG A 77 -0.68 5.82 -15.24
N GLU A 78 -0.31 4.86 -14.42
CA GLU A 78 0.34 3.63 -14.88
C GLU A 78 -0.49 2.40 -14.49
N PRO A 79 -0.73 1.46 -15.42
CA PRO A 79 -1.43 0.23 -15.09
C PRO A 79 -0.55 -0.69 -14.22
N GLY A 80 -1.08 -1.14 -13.09
CA GLY A 80 -0.39 -1.98 -12.10
C GLY A 80 -0.73 -3.48 -12.19
N GLY A 81 -1.46 -3.90 -13.22
CA GLY A 81 -1.98 -5.25 -13.35
C GLY A 81 -3.40 -5.41 -12.81
N ARG A 82 -3.77 -6.62 -12.43
CA ARG A 82 -5.12 -6.96 -11.98
C ARG A 82 -5.09 -8.02 -10.89
N TRP A 83 -5.87 -7.78 -9.85
CA TRP A 83 -6.21 -8.78 -8.85
C TRP A 83 -7.43 -9.61 -9.25
N HIS A 84 -7.50 -10.84 -8.78
CA HIS A 84 -8.70 -11.67 -8.88
C HIS A 84 -9.45 -11.67 -7.55
N GLY A 85 -10.78 -11.65 -7.60
CA GLY A 85 -11.64 -11.76 -6.40
C GLY A 85 -11.77 -10.47 -5.57
N CYS A 86 -11.50 -9.30 -6.14
CA CYS A 86 -11.66 -8.01 -5.45
C CYS A 86 -13.07 -7.41 -5.50
N GLU A 87 -14.06 -8.23 -5.82
CA GLU A 87 -15.44 -7.79 -5.92
C GLU A 87 -16.07 -7.65 -4.52
N GLY A 88 -17.00 -6.72 -4.37
CA GLY A 88 -17.75 -6.53 -3.12
C GLY A 88 -16.86 -6.21 -1.91
N ALA A 89 -17.03 -6.97 -0.83
CA ALA A 89 -16.36 -6.72 0.45
C ALA A 89 -14.83 -6.91 0.39
N ALA A 90 -14.33 -7.69 -0.58
CA ALA A 90 -12.90 -7.94 -0.74
C ALA A 90 -12.12 -6.74 -1.29
N LEU A 91 -12.81 -5.76 -1.90
CA LEU A 91 -12.17 -4.63 -2.57
C LEU A 91 -11.22 -3.85 -1.65
N ARG A 92 -11.65 -3.60 -0.40
CA ARG A 92 -10.81 -2.88 0.58
C ARG A 92 -9.55 -3.66 0.93
N THR A 93 -9.65 -4.98 1.06
CA THR A 93 -8.50 -5.86 1.31
C THR A 93 -7.53 -5.82 0.14
N CYS A 94 -8.03 -5.86 -1.10
CA CYS A 94 -7.18 -5.72 -2.29
C CYS A 94 -6.47 -4.36 -2.34
N THR A 95 -7.17 -3.28 -2.01
CA THR A 95 -6.59 -1.94 -1.91
C THR A 95 -5.49 -1.88 -0.84
N LEU A 96 -5.74 -2.47 0.34
CA LEU A 96 -4.75 -2.56 1.42
C LEU A 96 -3.48 -3.30 0.98
N VAL A 97 -3.64 -4.50 0.41
CA VAL A 97 -2.52 -5.30 -0.10
C VAL A 97 -1.72 -4.52 -1.15
N THR A 98 -2.41 -3.91 -2.11
CA THR A 98 -1.74 -3.13 -3.17
C THR A 98 -0.92 -1.99 -2.59
N HIS A 99 -1.45 -1.30 -1.58
CA HIS A 99 -0.75 -0.21 -0.90
C HIS A 99 0.48 -0.71 -0.13
N LEU A 100 0.41 -1.87 0.54
CA LEU A 100 1.55 -2.47 1.23
C LEU A 100 2.67 -2.85 0.25
N LEU A 101 2.34 -3.54 -0.83
CA LEU A 101 3.31 -3.93 -1.86
C LEU A 101 3.96 -2.71 -2.54
N ALA A 102 3.19 -1.65 -2.78
CA ALA A 102 3.72 -0.38 -3.29
C ALA A 102 4.68 0.27 -2.28
N SER A 103 4.34 0.22 -0.99
CA SER A 103 5.16 0.76 0.09
C SER A 103 6.47 0.01 0.30
N GLU A 104 6.48 -1.31 0.15
CA GLU A 104 7.70 -2.11 0.24
C GLU A 104 8.63 -1.86 -0.94
N ARG A 105 8.09 -1.84 -2.16
CA ARG A 105 8.87 -1.50 -3.36
C ARG A 105 9.48 -0.10 -3.24
N ALA A 106 8.76 0.87 -2.69
CA ALA A 106 9.30 2.21 -2.45
C ALA A 106 10.44 2.26 -1.40
N ARG A 107 10.55 1.24 -0.54
CA ARG A 107 11.61 1.13 0.50
C ARG A 107 12.82 0.31 0.05
N ALA A 108 12.66 -0.56 -0.95
CA ALA A 108 13.73 -1.44 -1.40
C ALA A 108 14.88 -0.63 -2.06
N PRO A 109 16.13 -0.73 -1.57
CA PRO A 109 17.26 -0.04 -2.17
C PRO A 109 17.51 -0.59 -3.58
N GLY A 110 17.42 0.28 -4.60
CA GLY A 110 17.61 -0.09 -6.00
C GLY A 110 16.33 -0.43 -6.77
N ALA A 111 15.15 -0.40 -6.14
CA ALA A 111 13.88 -0.44 -6.87
C ALA A 111 13.68 0.89 -7.59
N GLY A 112 14.01 0.92 -8.88
CA GLY A 112 13.72 2.04 -9.77
C GLY A 112 12.21 2.20 -9.98
N PHE A 113 11.52 2.76 -9.00
CA PHE A 113 10.30 3.53 -9.22
C PHE A 113 10.66 4.99 -8.96
N SER A 114 10.68 5.79 -10.02
CA SER A 114 10.91 7.23 -9.91
C SER A 114 9.72 7.88 -9.20
N PHE A 115 9.79 7.98 -7.87
CA PHE A 115 9.08 9.02 -7.13
C PHE A 115 10.11 10.02 -6.64
N GLY A 116 10.52 10.91 -7.54
CA GLY A 116 11.42 12.01 -7.22
C GLY A 116 10.74 13.02 -6.32
N VAL A 117 10.96 12.91 -5.00
CA VAL A 117 11.00 14.07 -4.10
C VAL A 117 12.16 13.85 -3.11
N GLY A 118 13.36 14.17 -3.56
CA GLY A 118 14.46 14.46 -2.65
C GLY A 118 14.20 15.82 -1.99
N VAL A 119 13.66 15.82 -0.77
CA VAL A 119 13.85 16.94 0.17
C VAL A 119 14.85 16.47 1.20
N GLY A 120 16.13 16.54 0.83
CA GLY A 120 17.23 16.51 1.77
C GLY A 120 17.48 17.93 2.28
N ILE A 121 16.78 18.35 3.32
CA ILE A 121 17.27 19.42 4.19
C ILE A 121 18.11 18.74 5.27
N GLY A 122 19.38 18.51 4.94
CA GLY A 122 20.43 18.24 5.91
C GLY A 122 21.18 19.55 6.20
N VAL A 123 20.67 20.34 7.13
CA VAL A 123 21.49 21.31 7.87
C VAL A 123 21.68 20.77 9.28
N GLY A 124 22.93 20.57 9.68
CA GLY A 124 23.23 20.19 11.07
C GLY A 124 24.67 19.79 11.35
N PHE A 125 25.55 20.81 11.43
CA PHE A 125 26.80 20.98 12.20
C PHE A 125 27.90 19.91 12.15
#